data_AF-A0AA38PAX3-F1
#
_entry.id   AF-A0AA38PAX3-F1
#
_cell.length_a   1.000
_cell.length_b   1.000
_cell.length_c   1.000
_cell.angle_alpha   90.00
_cell.angle_beta   90.00
_cell.angle_gamma   90.00
#
_symmetry.space_group_name_H-M   'P 1'
#
loop_
_entity.id
_entity.type
_entity.pdbx_description
1 polymer ?
#
loop_
_entity_poly.entity_id
_entity_poly.type
_entity_poly.pdbx_seq_one_letter_code
_entity_poly.pdbx_strand_id
1 'polypeptide(L)' 'IHKNYYLSSDEEKKLQDWLAAPNCSINYSTALNKRAPETGQWILKDPVYLKWRKQGGILWLQGQAGSGKTFL' A
#
# COMPACT_ATOMS: atom_id res chain seq x y z
N ILE A 1 3.97 1.18 -37.90
CA ILE A 1 2.49 1.27 -37.99
C ILE A 1 1.95 1.23 -36.56
N HIS A 2 1.73 2.38 -35.93
CA HIS A 2 1.06 2.44 -34.63
C HIS A 2 -0.44 2.24 -34.86
N LYS A 3 -1.01 1.13 -34.37
CA LYS A 3 -2.46 0.95 -34.36
C LYS A 3 -3.02 1.73 -33.17
N ASN A 4 -3.73 2.81 -33.44
CA ASN A 4 -4.53 3.49 -32.42
C ASN A 4 -5.81 2.69 -32.22
N TYR A 5 -5.93 2.02 -31.09
CA TYR A 5 -7.17 1.38 -30.67
C TYR A 5 -8.01 2.42 -29.95
N TYR A 6 -9.16 2.76 -30.51
CA TYR A 6 -10.17 3.57 -29.83
C TYR A 6 -11.05 2.61 -29.03
N LEU A 7 -11.02 2.75 -27.70
CA LEU A 7 -11.92 2.02 -26.82
C LEU A 7 -13.31 2.64 -26.92
N SER A 8 -14.35 1.81 -26.87
CA SER A 8 -15.71 2.32 -26.67
C SER A 8 -15.85 2.90 -25.26
N SER A 9 -16.77 3.85 -25.04
CA SER A 9 -16.96 4.47 -23.72
C SER A 9 -17.23 3.44 -22.61
N ASP A 10 -17.86 2.33 -22.94
CA ASP A 10 -18.15 1.24 -22.01
C ASP A 10 -16.90 0.42 -21.64
N GLU A 11 -15.98 0.22 -22.59
CA GLU A 11 -14.71 -0.46 -22.32
C GLU A 11 -13.75 0.45 -21.54
N GLU A 12 -13.73 1.75 -21.83
CA GLU A 12 -12.99 2.73 -21.05
C GLU A 12 -13.47 2.74 -19.59
N LYS A 13 -14.79 2.72 -19.37
CA LYS A 13 -15.35 2.69 -18.02
C LYS A 13 -15.01 1.41 -17.26
N LYS A 14 -15.10 0.24 -17.92
CA LYS A 14 -14.67 -1.04 -17.32
C LYS A 14 -13.20 -1.05 -16.94
N LEU A 15 -12.34 -0.48 -17.79
CA LEU A 15 -10.91 -0.35 -17.50
C LEU A 15 -10.67 0.61 -16.33
N GLN A 16 -11.37 1.74 -16.30
CA GLN A 16 -11.28 2.70 -15.19
C GLN A 16 -11.76 2.09 -13.88
N ASP A 17 -12.86 1.34 -13.88
CA ASP A 17 -13.38 0.65 -12.70
C ASP A 17 -12.42 -0.47 -12.24
N TRP A 18 -11.75 -1.16 -13.18
CA TRP A 18 -10.74 -2.17 -12.86
C TRP A 18 -9.45 -1.56 -12.28
N LEU A 19 -9.02 -0.41 -12.80
CA LEU A 19 -7.88 0.35 -12.31
C LEU A 19 -8.20 1.17 -11.05
N ALA A 20 -9.48 1.36 -10.74
CA ALA A 20 -9.91 2.14 -9.60
C ALA A 20 -9.36 1.50 -8.32
N ALA A 21 -8.40 2.18 -7.71
CA ALA A 21 -7.84 1.73 -6.46
C ALA A 21 -8.97 1.66 -5.41
N PRO A 22 -9.07 0.57 -4.64
CA PRO A 22 -10.00 0.53 -3.51
C PRO A 22 -9.67 1.68 -2.56
N ASN A 23 -10.69 2.20 -1.89
CA ASN A 23 -10.51 3.31 -0.95
C ASN A 23 -9.58 2.88 0.21
N CYS A 24 -8.29 3.22 0.09
CA CYS A 24 -7.26 2.84 1.04
C CYS A 24 -7.50 3.40 2.46
N SER A 25 -8.29 4.47 2.59
CA SER A 25 -8.60 5.07 3.90
C SER A 25 -9.42 4.14 4.80
N ILE A 26 -10.30 3.32 4.22
CA ILE A 26 -11.12 2.34 4.95
C ILE A 26 -10.22 1.22 5.47
N ASN A 27 -9.30 0.75 4.64
CA ASN A 27 -8.32 -0.28 5.02
C ASN A 27 -7.38 0.24 6.11
N TYR A 28 -6.88 1.46 5.98
CA TYR A 28 -6.05 2.12 6.98
C TYR A 28 -6.79 2.29 8.32
N SER A 29 -8.01 2.80 8.30
CA SER A 29 -8.83 2.99 9.51
C SER A 29 -9.12 1.66 10.21
N THR A 30 -9.45 0.62 9.43
CA THR A 30 -9.68 -0.72 9.97
C THR A 30 -8.42 -1.31 10.58
N ALA A 31 -7.27 -1.11 9.93
CA ALA A 31 -5.99 -1.55 10.44
C ALA A 31 -5.62 -0.82 11.74
N LEU A 32 -5.78 0.50 11.78
CA LEU A 32 -5.57 1.30 12.99
C LEU A 32 -6.46 0.85 14.15
N ASN A 33 -7.72 0.51 13.88
CA ASN A 33 -8.66 0.08 14.92
C ASN A 33 -8.40 -1.35 15.42
N LYS A 34 -7.81 -2.21 14.57
CA LYS A 34 -7.53 -3.62 14.90
C LYS A 34 -6.10 -3.88 15.37
N ARG A 35 -5.19 -2.92 15.24
CA ARG A 35 -3.79 -3.10 15.69
C ARG A 35 -3.77 -3.29 17.20
N ALA A 36 -3.07 -4.30 17.67
CA ALA A 36 -2.80 -4.42 19.10
C ALA A 36 -1.90 -3.24 19.52
N PRO A 37 -2.06 -2.70 20.76
CA PRO A 37 -1.10 -1.76 21.32
C PRO A 37 0.33 -2.29 21.12
N GLU A 38 1.28 -1.40 20.81
CA GLU A 38 2.68 -1.73 20.46
C GLU A 38 2.93 -2.35 19.06
N THR A 39 1.89 -2.73 18.30
CA THR A 39 2.08 -3.23 16.93
C THR A 39 2.71 -2.16 16.04
N GLY A 40 3.75 -2.53 15.32
CA GLY A 40 4.47 -1.63 14.41
C GLY A 40 5.48 -0.70 15.09
N GLN A 41 5.54 -0.61 16.42
CA GLN A 41 6.55 0.24 17.08
C GLN A 41 7.99 -0.26 16.89
N TRP A 42 8.16 -1.56 16.64
CA TRP A 42 9.46 -2.16 16.38
C TRP A 42 10.19 -1.52 15.19
N ILE A 43 9.44 -1.08 14.16
CA ILE A 43 10.03 -0.46 12.96
C ILE A 43 10.65 0.90 13.27
N LEU A 44 10.14 1.62 14.28
CA LEU A 44 10.62 2.95 14.62
C LEU A 44 12.06 2.92 15.19
N LYS A 45 12.46 1.74 15.67
CA LYS A 45 13.81 1.45 16.17
C LYS A 45 14.66 0.70 15.15
N ASP A 46 14.07 0.28 14.02
CA ASP A 46 14.76 -0.52 13.01
C ASP A 46 15.78 0.35 12.22
N PRO A 47 17.05 -0.08 12.12
CA PRO A 47 18.08 0.68 11.41
C PRO A 47 17.77 0.95 9.94
N VAL A 48 17.07 0.03 9.26
CA VAL A 48 16.67 0.18 7.85
C VAL A 48 15.65 1.30 7.72
N TYR A 49 14.65 1.33 8.60
CA TYR A 49 13.68 2.42 8.66
C TYR A 49 14.33 3.76 8.99
N LEU A 50 15.23 3.80 9.98
CA LEU A 50 15.90 5.04 10.37
C LEU A 50 16.77 5.62 9.24
N LYS A 51 17.42 4.76 8.45
CA LYS A 51 18.18 5.16 7.26
C LYS A 51 17.24 5.67 6.16
N TRP A 52 16.19 4.91 5.85
CA TRP A 52 15.18 5.29 4.86
C TRP A 52 14.52 6.62 5.20
N ARG A 53 14.17 6.86 6.47
CA ARG A 53 13.53 8.11 6.92
C ARG A 53 14.35 9.36 6.59
N LYS A 54 15.68 9.24 6.49
CA LYS A 54 16.57 10.35 6.12
C LYS A 54 16.77 10.49 4.61
N GLN A 55 16.57 9.41 3.84
CA GLN A 55 16.95 9.32 2.42
C GLN A 55 15.75 9.31 1.47
N GLY A 56 14.57 8.88 1.94
CA GLY A 56 13.38 8.66 1.11
C GLY A 56 13.48 7.41 0.22
N GLY A 57 12.52 7.26 -0.69
CA GLY A 57 12.47 6.14 -1.67
C GLY A 57 11.57 4.99 -1.25
N ILE A 58 11.82 3.79 -1.79
CA ILE A 58 11.04 2.57 -1.51
C ILE A 58 11.64 1.85 -0.29
N LEU A 59 10.81 1.58 0.72
CA LEU A 59 11.18 0.75 1.88
C LEU A 59 10.52 -0.62 1.77
N TRP A 60 11.34 -1.67 1.71
CA TRP A 60 10.85 -3.05 1.70
C TRP A 60 10.92 -3.65 3.11
N LEU A 61 9.75 -4.01 3.67
CA LEU A 61 9.65 -4.61 5.00
C LEU A 61 9.43 -6.11 4.89
N GLN A 62 10.42 -6.88 5.32
CA GLN A 62 10.35 -8.33 5.40
C GLN A 62 10.17 -8.78 6.85
N GLY A 63 9.25 -9.71 7.10
CA GLY A 63 9.01 -10.25 8.43
C GLY A 63 8.11 -11.48 8.36
N GLN A 64 8.09 -12.28 9.43
CA GLN A 64 7.26 -13.48 9.51
C GLN A 64 5.76 -13.18 9.33
N ALA A 65 4.98 -14.17 8.92
CA ALA A 65 3.51 -14.04 8.87
C ALA A 65 2.99 -13.61 10.25
N GLY A 66 2.01 -12.71 10.28
CA GLY A 66 1.48 -12.18 11.55
C GLY A 66 2.33 -11.11 12.24
N SER A 67 3.48 -10.70 11.69
CA SER A 67 4.32 -9.64 12.29
C SER A 67 3.75 -8.21 12.20
N GLY A 68 2.47 -8.06 11.87
CA GLY A 68 1.80 -6.77 11.81
C GLY A 68 2.14 -5.87 10.61
N LYS A 69 2.87 -6.35 9.59
CA LYS A 69 3.29 -5.52 8.42
C LYS A 69 2.13 -4.82 7.70
N THR A 70 0.99 -5.48 7.57
CA THR A 70 -0.23 -4.91 6.95
C THR A 70 -0.97 -3.93 7.86
N PHE A 71 -0.71 -3.98 9.17
CA PHE A 71 -1.34 -3.16 10.20
C PHE A 71 -0.40 -2.05 10.71
N LEU A 72 0.73 -1.87 10.04
CA LEU A 72 1.79 -0.89 10.33
C LEU A 72 1.46 0.47 9.69
#